data_AF-A7ESV4-F1
#
_entry.id   AF-A7ESV4-F1
#
_cell.length_a   1.000
_cell.length_b   1.000
_cell.length_c   1.000
_cell.angle_alpha   90.00
_cell.angle_beta   90.00
_cell.angle_gamma   90.00
#
_symmetry.space_group_name_H-M   'P 1'
#
loop_
_entity.id
_entity.type
_entity.pdbx_description
1 polymer ?
#
loop_
_entity_poly.entity_id
_entity_poly.type
_entity_poly.pdbx_seq_one_letter_code
_entity_poly.pdbx_strand_id
1 'polypeptide(L)' 'MDERIRARGDILLDCCYGKVVDSSLCVYGVQELPVVDASVIPLPIAAHYQACTCALSEQAADITGASV' A
#
# COMPACT_ATOMS: atom_id res chain seq x y z
N MET A 1 7.84 11.38 -5.62
CA MET A 1 6.38 11.22 -5.39
C MET A 1 5.66 11.88 -6.55
N ASP A 2 4.91 11.10 -7.33
CA ASP A 2 4.17 11.57 -8.49
C ASP A 2 3.11 12.61 -8.07
N GLU A 3 2.87 13.64 -8.90
CA GLU A 3 1.91 14.70 -8.62
C GLU A 3 0.47 14.14 -8.48
N ARG A 4 0.20 12.99 -9.12
CA ARG A 4 -1.05 12.23 -8.98
C ARG A 4 -1.29 11.69 -7.57
N ILE A 5 -0.23 11.37 -6.82
CA ILE A 5 -0.35 10.86 -5.44
C ILE A 5 -0.52 12.03 -4.45
N ARG A 6 0.18 13.15 -4.66
CA ARG A 6 0.06 14.36 -3.84
C ARG A 6 -1.35 14.97 -3.82
N ALA A 7 -2.12 14.81 -4.91
CA ALA A 7 -3.49 15.34 -4.99
C ALA A 7 -4.51 14.50 -4.19
N ARG A 8 -4.18 13.25 -3.84
CA ARG A 8 -5.08 12.29 -3.17
C ARG A 8 -4.64 11.92 -1.76
N GLY A 9 -3.41 12.27 -1.41
CA GLY A 9 -2.83 12.03 -0.12
C GLY A 9 -3.47 12.84 1.01
N ASP A 10 -3.87 12.15 2.07
CA ASP A 10 -4.33 12.73 3.33
C ASP A 10 -3.19 12.78 4.35
N ILE A 11 -3.13 13.89 5.09
CA ILE A 11 -2.03 14.37 5.94
C ILE A 11 -1.49 13.42 7.04
N LEU A 12 -2.01 12.21 7.18
CA LEU A 12 -1.64 11.27 8.24
C LEU A 12 -0.91 10.00 7.73
N LEU A 13 -1.33 9.43 6.59
CA LEU A 13 -0.73 8.23 5.99
C LEU A 13 -0.90 8.29 4.46
N ASP A 14 0.12 8.75 3.75
CA ASP A 14 -0.04 9.21 2.38
C ASP A 14 0.06 8.10 1.31
N CYS A 15 -0.55 6.93 1.57
CA CYS A 15 -0.80 5.87 0.59
C CYS A 15 -2.09 5.06 0.89
N CYS A 16 -3.06 5.64 1.62
CA CYS A 16 -4.25 4.91 2.10
C CYS A 16 -4.89 3.99 1.04
N TYR A 17 -5.16 2.76 1.49
CA TYR A 17 -5.95 1.77 0.75
C TYR A 17 -7.29 2.37 0.29
N GLY A 18 -7.60 2.24 -0.99
CA GLY A 18 -8.83 2.76 -1.62
C GLY A 18 -8.73 4.19 -2.18
N LYS A 19 -7.65 4.94 -1.90
CA LYS A 19 -7.41 6.28 -2.50
C LYS A 19 -6.27 6.29 -3.51
N VAL A 20 -5.14 5.74 -3.09
CA VAL A 20 -3.88 5.70 -3.87
C VAL A 20 -3.58 4.28 -4.32
N VAL A 21 -3.96 3.30 -3.50
CA VAL A 21 -3.65 1.87 -3.69
C VAL A 21 -4.95 1.08 -3.83
N ASP A 22 -4.99 0.14 -4.76
CA ASP A 22 -6.14 -0.74 -5.02
C ASP A 22 -6.15 -1.98 -4.10
N SER A 23 -7.19 -2.82 -4.20
CA SER A 23 -7.31 -4.03 -3.38
C SER A 23 -6.17 -5.03 -3.50
N SER A 24 -5.42 -4.93 -4.59
CA SER A 24 -4.25 -5.75 -4.88
C SER A 24 -2.93 -5.16 -4.37
N LEU A 25 -2.99 -4.16 -3.46
CA LEU A 25 -1.81 -3.44 -2.95
C LEU A 25 -0.97 -2.72 -4.03
N CYS A 26 -1.54 -2.48 -5.21
CA CYS A 26 -0.89 -1.79 -6.33
C CYS A 26 -1.36 -0.34 -6.46
N VAL A 27 -0.47 0.56 -6.89
CA VAL A 27 -0.80 1.96 -7.15
C VAL A 27 -1.78 2.08 -8.34
N TYR A 28 -2.83 2.89 -8.19
CA TYR A 28 -3.75 3.16 -9.30
C TYR A 28 -3.02 3.74 -10.52
N GLY A 29 -3.17 3.09 -11.67
CA GLY A 29 -2.61 3.56 -12.94
C GLY A 29 -1.12 3.30 -13.14
N VAL A 30 -0.50 2.44 -12.32
CA VAL A 30 0.84 1.88 -12.54
C VAL A 30 0.73 0.36 -12.49
N GLN A 31 1.14 -0.33 -13.56
CA GLN A 31 1.19 -1.79 -13.55
C GLN A 31 2.40 -2.27 -12.74
N GLU A 32 2.21 -3.34 -11.98
CA GLU A 32 3.27 -4.08 -11.28
C GLU A 32 4.09 -3.28 -10.25
N LEU A 33 3.53 -2.20 -9.69
CA LEU A 33 4.14 -1.46 -8.58
C LEU A 33 3.37 -1.70 -7.27
N PRO A 34 3.69 -2.78 -6.53
CA PRO A 34 3.12 -3.02 -5.22
C PRO A 34 3.69 -2.04 -4.17
N VAL A 35 2.84 -1.58 -3.26
CA VAL A 35 3.22 -0.71 -2.14
C VAL A 35 3.17 -1.54 -0.86
N VAL A 36 4.34 -1.75 -0.26
CA VAL A 36 4.49 -2.50 0.99
C VAL A 36 5.08 -1.56 2.04
N ASP A 37 4.21 -0.80 2.70
CA ASP A 37 4.62 0.12 3.76
C ASP A 37 3.47 0.35 4.76
N ALA A 38 3.82 0.83 5.97
CA ALA A 38 2.83 1.18 6.98
C ALA A 38 1.89 2.30 6.51
N SER A 39 2.31 3.16 5.58
CA SER A 39 1.51 4.25 4.98
C SER A 39 0.24 3.81 4.24
N VAL A 40 0.09 2.51 3.91
CA VAL A 40 -1.13 1.97 3.31
C VAL A 40 -2.22 1.72 4.35
N ILE A 41 -1.84 1.59 5.63
CA ILE A 41 -2.74 1.23 6.73
C ILE A 41 -3.56 2.48 7.13
N PRO A 42 -4.90 2.47 6.93
CA PRO A 42 -5.73 3.67 7.13
C PRO A 42 -5.87 4.08 8.61
N LEU A 43 -5.69 3.15 9.54
CA LEU A 43 -5.74 3.40 10.98
C LEU A 43 -4.60 2.65 11.68
N PRO A 44 -3.87 3.30 12.59
CA PRO A 44 -2.78 2.66 13.32
C PRO A 44 -3.32 1.52 14.20
N ILE A 45 -3.18 0.28 13.72
CA ILE A 45 -3.67 -0.94 14.36
C ILE A 45 -2.66 -1.56 15.34
N ALA A 46 -1.41 -1.09 15.35
CA ALA A 46 -0.37 -1.57 16.26
C ALA A 46 0.69 -0.49 16.55
N ALA A 47 1.26 -0.50 17.76
CA ALA A 47 2.43 0.32 18.09
C ALA A 47 3.70 -0.14 17.36
N HIS A 48 3.78 -1.43 17.02
CA HIS A 48 4.86 -2.02 16.23
C HIS A 48 4.34 -2.47 14.86
N TYR A 49 4.58 -1.65 13.85
CA TYR A 49 4.17 -1.94 12.48
C TYR A 49 4.91 -3.12 11.83
N GLN A 50 6.02 -3.59 12.42
CA GLN A 50 6.86 -4.65 11.84
C GLN A 50 6.08 -5.92 11.50
N ALA A 51 5.16 -6.35 12.37
CA ALA A 51 4.34 -7.53 12.12
C ALA A 51 3.34 -7.29 10.96
N CYS A 52 2.68 -6.12 10.95
CA CYS A 52 1.77 -5.74 9.87
C CYS A 52 2.48 -5.62 8.53
N THR A 53 3.66 -4.99 8.48
CA THR A 53 4.43 -4.84 7.24
C THR A 53 4.89 -6.19 6.70
N CYS A 54 5.30 -7.14 7.56
CA CYS A 54 5.62 -8.51 7.12
C CYS A 54 4.41 -9.21 6.48
N ALA A 55 3.23 -9.12 7.11
CA ALA A 55 2.01 -9.70 6.56
C ALA A 55 1.59 -9.06 5.23
N LEU A 56 1.71 -7.72 5.10
CA LEU A 56 1.48 -7.01 3.84
C LEU A 56 2.46 -7.43 2.74
N SER A 57 3.73 -7.67 3.11
CA SER A 57 4.76 -8.17 2.19
C SER A 57 4.37 -9.55 1.65
N GLU A 58 3.92 -10.45 2.52
CA GLU A 58 3.48 -11.80 2.13
C GLU A 58 2.26 -11.72 1.19
N GLN A 59 1.29 -10.88 1.52
CA GLN A 59 0.12 -10.65 0.66
C GLN A 59 0.51 -10.07 -0.72
N ALA A 60 1.41 -9.08 -0.75
CA ALA A 60 1.88 -8.50 -2.01
C ALA A 60 2.67 -9.51 -2.86
N ALA A 61 3.48 -10.35 -2.22
CA ALA A 61 4.20 -11.43 -2.87
C ALA A 61 3.27 -12.51 -3.42
N ASP A 62 2.17 -12.84 -2.74
CA ASP A 62 1.16 -13.78 -3.25
C ASP A 62 0.44 -13.20 -4.47
N ILE A 63 0.03 -11.93 -4.40
CA ILE A 63 -0.64 -11.23 -5.50
C ILE A 63 0.24 -11.12 -6.75
N THR A 64 1.54 -10.82 -6.56
CA THR A 64 2.49 -10.61 -7.66
C THR A 64 3.10 -11.93 -8.14
N GLY A 65 3.32 -12.88 -7.23
CA GLY A 65 3.89 -14.20 -7.51
C GLY A 65 2.91 -15.17 -8.15
N ALA A 66 1.60 -15.02 -7.89
CA ALA A 66 0.56 -15.80 -8.57
C ALA A 66 0.32 -15.35 -10.03
N SER A 67 0.81 -14.17 -10.44
CA SER A 67 0.65 -13.62 -11.79
C SER A 67 1.79 -13.96 -12.78
N VAL A 68 2.65 -14.93 -12.46
CA VAL A 68 3.78 -15.38 -13.32
C VAL A 68 3.45 -16.64 -14.12
#